data_AF-A0AAW3S9S4-F1
#
_entry.id   AF-A0AAW3S9S4-F1
#
_cell.length_a   1.000
_cell.length_b   1.000
_cell.length_c   1.000
_cell.angle_alpha   90.00
_cell.angle_beta   90.00
_cell.angle_gamma   90.00
#
_symmetry.space_group_name_H-M   'P 1'
#
loop_
_entity.id
_entity.type
_entity.pdbx_description
1 polymer ?
#
loop_
_entity_poly.entity_id
_entity_poly.type
_entity_poly.pdbx_seq_one_letter_code
_entity_poly.pdbx_strand_id
1 'polypeptide(L)'
;MMRVAAGGLFVLLLAGCQSDPSLHSTRIGPDHYRLQVDRCHVIDRAQLEGDLQALAAQKCPAGVGALENIQSLPSRQGSLLGECLRRGALQAEVRCLKP
;
A
#
# COMPACT_ATOMS: atom_id res chain seq x y z
N MET A 1 52.46 7.28 -0.76
CA MET A 1 51.50 6.18 -0.52
C MET A 1 50.30 6.75 0.22
N MET A 2 49.10 6.73 -0.37
CA MET A 2 47.79 6.56 0.28
C MET A 2 46.73 6.64 -0.83
N ARG A 3 46.34 5.50 -1.40
CA ARG A 3 45.14 5.39 -2.24
C ARG A 3 43.98 5.11 -1.30
N VAL A 4 43.23 6.14 -0.94
CA VAL A 4 42.01 5.97 -0.15
C VAL A 4 40.97 5.32 -1.06
N ALA A 5 40.52 4.14 -0.64
CA ALA A 5 39.64 3.26 -1.37
C ALA A 5 38.28 3.95 -1.65
N ALA A 6 38.08 4.35 -2.90
CA ALA A 6 36.77 4.66 -3.44
C ALA A 6 36.05 3.34 -3.76
N GLY A 7 35.53 2.67 -2.73
CA GLY A 7 34.89 1.37 -2.89
C GLY A 7 34.13 0.97 -1.64
N GLY A 8 32.98 1.59 -1.40
CA GLY A 8 32.19 1.23 -0.22
C GLY A 8 30.88 1.97 -0.01
N LEU A 9 30.36 2.69 -1.02
CA LEU A 9 29.15 3.53 -0.85
C LEU A 9 28.09 3.34 -1.94
N PHE A 10 28.14 2.24 -2.69
CA PHE A 10 27.17 1.96 -3.77
C PHE A 10 26.21 0.78 -3.52
N VAL A 11 26.27 0.12 -2.35
CA VAL A 11 25.43 -1.08 -2.09
C VAL A 11 24.16 -0.77 -1.28
N LEU A 12 23.97 0.45 -0.78
CA LEU A 12 22.76 0.83 -0.02
C LEU A 12 21.60 1.35 -0.89
N LEU A 13 21.76 1.42 -2.22
CA LEU A 13 20.71 1.89 -3.15
C LEU A 13 19.85 0.77 -3.76
N LEU A 14 20.05 -0.49 -3.35
CA LEU A 14 19.26 -1.63 -3.81
C LEU A 14 18.10 -2.02 -2.88
N ALA A 15 17.72 -1.14 -1.95
CA ALA A 15 16.53 -1.32 -1.13
C ALA A 15 15.33 -0.61 -1.77
N GLY A 16 14.60 -1.34 -2.62
CA GLY A 16 13.17 -1.10 -2.78
C GLY A 16 12.71 -0.20 -3.93
N CYS A 17 13.03 -0.53 -5.18
CA CYS A 17 12.09 -0.27 -6.28
C CYS A 17 10.98 -1.34 -6.29
N GLN A 18 10.43 -1.70 -5.12
CA GLN A 18 9.13 -2.36 -5.11
C GLN A 18 8.15 -1.25 -5.43
N SER A 19 7.52 -1.28 -6.60
CA SER A 19 6.53 -0.30 -7.02
C SER A 19 5.61 0.02 -5.85
N ASP A 20 5.69 1.25 -5.34
CA ASP A 20 4.95 1.68 -4.16
C ASP A 20 3.49 1.27 -4.29
N PRO A 21 2.85 0.74 -3.22
CA PRO A 21 1.42 0.46 -3.25
C PRO A 21 0.65 1.71 -3.69
N SER A 22 -0.22 1.54 -4.67
CA SER A 22 -1.16 2.59 -5.06
C SER A 22 -2.29 2.60 -4.03
N LEU A 23 -2.23 3.58 -3.13
CA LEU A 23 -3.19 3.77 -2.04
C LEU A 23 -4.19 4.87 -2.40
N HIS A 24 -5.47 4.54 -2.35
CA HIS A 24 -6.55 5.47 -2.64
C HIS A 24 -7.57 5.48 -1.50
N SER A 25 -8.00 6.69 -1.11
CA SER A 25 -9.05 6.89 -0.13
C SER A 25 -10.09 7.86 -0.68
N THR A 26 -11.35 7.45 -0.71
CA THR A 26 -12.48 8.27 -1.14
C THR A 26 -13.44 8.41 0.03
N ARG A 27 -13.73 9.64 0.46
CA ARG A 27 -14.76 9.89 1.47
C ARG A 27 -16.14 9.63 0.86
N ILE A 28 -16.92 8.73 1.45
CA ILE A 28 -18.28 8.36 1.00
C ILE A 28 -19.36 8.79 2.00
N GLY A 29 -18.98 9.31 3.17
CA GLY A 29 -19.89 9.88 4.15
C GLY A 29 -19.16 10.60 5.29
N PRO A 30 -19.90 11.15 6.27
CA PRO A 30 -19.31 11.65 7.51
C PRO A 30 -18.62 10.49 8.23
N ASP A 31 -17.34 10.67 8.52
CA ASP A 31 -16.48 9.64 9.14
C ASP A 31 -16.43 8.31 8.38
N HIS A 32 -16.88 8.25 7.12
CA HIS A 32 -16.96 7.02 6.34
C HIS A 32 -16.12 7.14 5.07
N TYR A 33 -15.14 6.25 4.93
CA TYR A 33 -14.18 6.25 3.83
C TYR A 33 -14.18 4.91 3.13
N ARG A 34 -14.11 4.94 1.80
CA ARG A 34 -13.76 3.82 0.97
C ARG A 34 -12.26 3.85 0.73
N LEU A 35 -11.59 2.77 1.08
CA LEU A 35 -10.17 2.56 0.96
C LEU A 35 -9.90 1.54 -0.14
N GLN A 36 -8.90 1.81 -0.97
CA GLN A 36 -8.44 0.90 -2.01
C GLN A 36 -6.92 0.84 -1.95
N VAL A 37 -6.40 -0.37 -1.96
CA VAL A 37 -4.99 -0.65 -2.18
C VAL A 37 -4.87 -1.43 -3.47
N ASP A 38 -3.87 -1.08 -4.26
CA ASP A 38 -3.39 -1.87 -5.37
C ASP A 38 -1.89 -2.07 -5.18
N ARG A 39 -1.39 -3.29 -5.35
CA ARG A 39 0.04 -3.61 -5.35
C ARG A 39 0.45 -4.40 -6.58
N CYS A 40 1.58 -4.00 -7.15
CA CYS A 40 2.43 -4.84 -7.97
C CYS A 40 3.33 -5.67 -7.02
N HIS A 41 3.39 -6.99 -7.22
CA HIS A 41 4.00 -7.99 -6.33
C HIS A 41 3.27 -8.24 -4.99
N VAL A 42 2.05 -8.77 -5.08
CA VAL A 42 1.34 -9.29 -3.90
C VAL A 42 1.89 -10.68 -3.54
N ILE A 43 2.43 -10.81 -2.32
CA ILE A 43 2.90 -12.08 -1.76
C ILE A 43 1.70 -12.87 -1.23
N ASP A 44 0.87 -12.22 -0.42
CA ASP A 44 -0.37 -12.75 0.12
C ASP A 44 -1.44 -11.67 0.29
N ARG A 45 -2.68 -12.09 0.56
CA ARG A 45 -3.81 -11.18 0.80
C ARG A 45 -3.66 -10.38 2.10
N ALA A 46 -2.99 -10.93 3.11
CA ALA A 46 -2.80 -10.28 4.41
C ALA A 46 -1.96 -9.00 4.28
N GLN A 47 -1.04 -8.95 3.33
CA GLN A 47 -0.28 -7.74 3.00
C GLN A 47 -1.18 -6.60 2.53
N LEU A 48 -2.14 -6.88 1.64
CA LEU A 48 -3.11 -5.88 1.17
C LEU A 48 -4.04 -5.43 2.30
N GLU A 49 -4.48 -6.35 3.16
CA GLU A 49 -5.30 -6.01 4.33
C GLU A 49 -4.52 -5.14 5.33
N GLY A 50 -3.22 -5.42 5.54
CA GLY A 50 -2.32 -4.59 6.33
C GLY A 50 -2.17 -3.17 5.77
N ASP A 51 -2.03 -3.03 4.45
CA ASP A 51 -1.98 -1.71 3.80
C ASP A 51 -3.29 -0.93 3.97
N LEU A 52 -4.44 -1.60 3.87
CA LEU A 52 -5.73 -0.97 4.13
C LEU A 52 -5.84 -0.51 5.58
N GLN A 53 -5.38 -1.30 6.54
CA GLN A 53 -5.38 -0.93 7.95
C GLN A 53 -4.47 0.28 8.21
N ALA A 54 -3.28 0.31 7.59
CA ALA A 54 -2.35 1.43 7.68
C ALA A 54 -2.95 2.70 7.05
N LEU A 55 -3.59 2.57 5.88
CA LEU A 55 -4.30 3.67 5.23
C LEU A 55 -5.47 4.16 6.08
N ALA A 56 -6.22 3.26 6.71
CA ALA A 56 -7.32 3.61 7.60
C ALA A 56 -6.82 4.39 8.83
N ALA A 57 -5.72 3.96 9.46
CA ALA A 57 -5.07 4.66 10.57
C ALA A 57 -4.61 6.07 10.17
N GLN A 58 -4.12 6.23 8.93
CA GLN A 58 -3.73 7.53 8.41
C GLN A 58 -4.93 8.46 8.19
N LYS A 59 -6.11 7.92 7.82
CA LYS A 59 -7.33 8.72 7.55
C LYS A 59 -8.18 8.98 8.79
N CYS A 60 -8.08 8.14 9.81
CA CYS A 60 -8.87 8.22 11.04
C CYS A 60 -7.97 8.49 12.27
N PRO A 61 -7.51 9.75 12.48
CA PRO A 61 -6.60 10.07 13.59
C PRO A 61 -7.22 9.88 14.98
N ALA A 62 -8.55 10.00 15.10
CA ALA A 62 -9.28 9.78 16.36
C ALA A 62 -9.52 8.29 16.68
N GLY A 63 -9.24 7.39 15.73
CA GLY A 63 -9.44 5.96 15.89
C GLY A 63 -10.08 5.31 14.66
N VAL A 64 -9.61 4.12 14.33
CA VAL A 64 -10.07 3.34 13.18
C VAL A 64 -11.16 2.37 13.63
N GLY A 65 -12.32 2.39 12.98
CA GLY A 65 -13.34 1.35 13.17
C GLY A 65 -12.95 0.05 12.45
N ALA A 66 -13.86 -0.92 12.43
CA ALA A 66 -13.65 -2.15 11.68
C ALA A 66 -13.59 -1.87 10.17
N LEU A 67 -12.72 -2.59 9.45
CA LEU A 67 -12.78 -2.63 7.99
C LEU A 67 -13.99 -3.46 7.58
N GLU A 68 -14.91 -2.82 6.88
CA GLU A 68 -16.14 -3.41 6.35
C GLU A 68 -16.03 -3.60 4.84
N ASN A 69 -16.92 -4.42 4.27
CA ASN A 69 -17.07 -4.56 2.83
C ASN A 69 -15.76 -4.85 2.06
N ILE A 70 -14.96 -5.78 2.60
CA ILE A 70 -13.68 -6.15 2.02
C ILE A 70 -13.89 -6.94 0.72
N GLN A 71 -13.47 -6.37 -0.41
CA GLN A 71 -13.64 -6.95 -1.73
C GLN A 71 -12.31 -6.99 -2.49
N SER A 72 -12.05 -8.08 -3.18
CA SER A 72 -10.95 -8.16 -4.14
C SER A 72 -11.34 -7.46 -5.43
N LEU A 73 -10.48 -6.57 -5.91
CA LEU A 73 -10.67 -5.84 -7.17
C LEU A 73 -9.67 -6.31 -8.23
N PRO A 74 -10.00 -6.17 -9.53
CA PRO A 74 -8.99 -6.31 -10.56
C PRO A 74 -7.95 -5.21 -10.38
N SER A 75 -6.68 -5.60 -10.19
CA SER A 75 -5.56 -4.67 -10.11
C SER A 75 -5.43 -3.89 -11.42
N ARG A 76 -5.35 -2.57 -11.30
CA ARG A 76 -5.09 -1.64 -12.40
C ARG A 76 -3.61 -1.35 -12.56
N GLN A 77 -2.78 -1.73 -11.59
CA GLN A 77 -1.34 -1.70 -11.76
C GLN A 77 -0.87 -2.79 -12.71
N GLY A 78 0.09 -2.43 -13.56
CA GLY A 78 0.66 -3.29 -14.58
C GLY A 78 1.65 -2.47 -15.39
N SER A 79 2.85 -3.02 -15.56
CA SER A 79 3.84 -2.46 -16.46
C SER A 79 3.54 -2.93 -17.89
N LEU A 80 3.69 -2.05 -18.88
CA LEU A 80 3.66 -2.41 -20.31
C LEU A 80 4.73 -3.46 -20.66
N LEU A 81 5.74 -3.63 -19.80
CA LEU A 81 6.84 -4.58 -19.94
C LEU A 81 6.65 -5.89 -19.15
N GLY A 82 5.47 -6.11 -18.54
CA GLY A 82 5.13 -7.41 -17.92
C GLY A 82 5.75 -7.68 -16.54
N GLU A 83 6.24 -6.64 -15.86
CA GLU A 83 7.05 -6.80 -14.63
C GLU A 83 6.24 -7.21 -13.38
N CYS A 84 4.92 -7.05 -13.37
CA CYS A 84 4.09 -7.41 -12.23
C CYS A 84 3.69 -8.89 -12.25
N LEU A 85 4.60 -9.77 -11.80
CA LEU A 85 4.39 -11.24 -11.73
C LEU A 85 3.14 -11.65 -10.93
N ARG A 86 2.84 -10.93 -9.85
CA ARG A 86 1.61 -11.11 -9.05
C ARG A 86 1.03 -9.75 -8.72
N ARG A 87 -0.27 -9.59 -8.97
CA ARG A 87 -0.99 -8.35 -8.76
C ARG A 87 -2.19 -8.60 -7.88
N GLY A 88 -2.54 -7.63 -7.07
CA GLY A 88 -3.74 -7.70 -6.27
C GLY A 88 -4.17 -6.32 -5.85
N ALA A 89 -5.48 -6.10 -5.94
CA ALA A 89 -6.12 -4.93 -5.39
C ALA A 89 -7.20 -5.37 -4.41
N LEU A 90 -7.30 -4.63 -3.32
CA LEU A 90 -8.30 -4.85 -2.29
C LEU A 90 -8.99 -3.52 -2.01
N GLN A 91 -10.30 -3.58 -1.85
CA GLN A 91 -11.11 -2.47 -1.38
C GLN A 91 -11.70 -2.83 -0.04
N ALA A 92 -11.78 -1.85 0.86
CA ALA A 92 -12.60 -1.93 2.05
C ALA A 92 -13.26 -0.59 2.31
N GLU A 93 -14.23 -0.57 3.19
CA GLU A 93 -14.82 0.63 3.75
C GLU A 93 -14.46 0.70 5.23
N VAL A 94 -14.28 1.90 5.75
CA VAL A 94 -13.98 2.11 7.17
C VAL A 94 -14.75 3.29 7.69
N ARG A 95 -15.31 3.12 8.89
CA ARG A 95 -15.89 4.20 9.67
C ARG A 95 -14.88 4.63 10.73
N CYS A 96 -14.48 5.89 10.74
CA CYS A 96 -13.67 6.43 11.81
C CYS A 96 -14.48 6.50 13.09
N LEU A 97 -13.81 6.28 14.22
CA LEU A 97 -14.39 6.52 15.53
C LEU A 97 -14.52 8.03 15.74
N LYS A 98 -15.62 8.44 16.36
CA LYS A 98 -15.77 9.83 16.80
C LYS A 98 -14.88 10.03 18.04
N PRO A 99 -14.19 11.17 18.14
CA PRO A 99 -13.48 11.55 19.35
C PRO A 99 -14.43 11.69 20.55
#